data_AF-A0A7V9L310-F1
#
_entry.id   AF-A0A7V9L310-F1
#
_cell.length_a   1.000
_cell.length_b   1.000
_cell.length_c   1.000
_cell.angle_alpha   90.00
_cell.angle_beta   90.00
_cell.angle_gamma   90.00
#
_symmetry.space_group_name_H-M   'P 1'
#
loop_
_entity.id
_entity.type
_entity.pdbx_description
1 polymer ?
#
loop_
_entity_poly.entity_id
_entity_poly.type
_entity_poly.pdbx_seq_one_letter_code
_entity_poly.pdbx_strand_id
1 'polypeptide(L)'
;MSNRPATGARFLLERLAEHEADAGALATATYRATVFTPDAEFTATATLRDDGTFELPATGAPEDLHDGLSMQARLIARGAAKRREDGLGAWPTRVLRWRGPGRG
;
A
#
# COMPACT_ATOMS: atom_id res chain seq x y z
N MET A 1 19.97 -3.83 6.51
CA MET A 1 18.89 -4.82 6.72
C MET A 1 18.30 -5.16 5.37
N SER A 2 18.26 -6.43 4.96
CA SER A 2 17.63 -6.84 3.70
C SER A 2 16.11 -6.81 3.83
N ASN A 3 15.41 -6.19 2.88
CA ASN A 3 13.95 -6.23 2.83
C ASN A 3 13.42 -7.54 2.22
N ARG A 4 14.30 -8.31 1.56
CA ARG A 4 13.92 -9.60 0.96
C ARG A 4 13.80 -10.68 2.04
N PRO A 5 12.65 -11.34 2.11
CA PRO A 5 12.47 -12.43 3.04
C PRO A 5 13.12 -13.73 2.55
N ALA A 6 13.40 -14.66 3.47
CA ALA A 6 13.91 -15.99 3.11
C ALA A 6 12.84 -16.91 2.49
N THR A 7 11.55 -16.67 2.77
CA THR A 7 10.39 -17.41 2.23
C THR A 7 9.22 -16.45 2.00
N GLY A 8 8.11 -16.87 1.40
CA GLY A 8 6.89 -16.05 1.32
C GLY A 8 7.07 -14.70 0.60
N ALA A 9 6.34 -13.67 1.06
CA ALA A 9 6.41 -12.33 0.50
C ALA A 9 6.22 -11.23 1.55
N ARG A 10 6.83 -10.09 1.29
CA ARG A 10 6.70 -8.87 2.10
C ARG A 10 6.13 -7.75 1.25
N PHE A 11 5.04 -7.15 1.72
CA PHE A 11 4.41 -5.99 1.10
C PHE A 11 4.83 -4.74 1.83
N LEU A 12 5.23 -3.73 1.06
CA LEU A 12 5.64 -2.43 1.56
C LEU A 12 4.90 -1.35 0.78
N LEU A 13 4.21 -0.46 1.48
CA LEU A 13 3.75 0.81 0.92
C LEU A 13 4.49 1.94 1.65
N GLU A 14 5.26 2.73 0.89
CA GLU A 14 5.95 3.92 1.40
C GLU A 14 5.36 5.16 0.76
N ARG A 15 4.85 6.07 1.60
CA ARG A 15 4.23 7.30 1.12
C ARG A 15 5.29 8.21 0.51
N LEU A 16 5.09 8.58 -0.74
CA LEU A 16 5.94 9.49 -1.50
C LEU A 16 5.43 10.94 -1.40
N ALA A 17 4.12 11.11 -1.44
CA ALA A 17 3.45 12.40 -1.36
C ALA A 17 2.07 12.25 -0.74
N GLU A 18 1.57 13.34 -0.17
CA GLU A 18 0.17 13.48 0.21
C GLU A 18 -0.34 14.84 -0.23
N HIS A 19 -1.61 14.87 -0.59
CA HIS A 19 -2.34 16.07 -0.96
C HIS A 19 -3.60 16.12 -0.09
N GLU A 20 -3.75 17.22 0.64
CA GLU A 20 -4.95 17.46 1.43
C GLU A 20 -6.16 17.70 0.53
N ALA A 21 -7.34 17.44 1.06
CA ALA A 21 -8.58 17.79 0.37
C ALA A 21 -8.65 19.32 0.25
N ASP A 22 -9.01 19.80 -0.94
CA ASP A 22 -9.34 21.20 -1.19
C ASP A 22 -10.81 21.29 -1.67
N ALA A 23 -11.36 22.49 -1.86
CA ALA A 23 -12.77 22.69 -2.19
C ALA A 23 -13.25 21.83 -3.38
N GLY A 24 -13.91 20.70 -3.08
CA GLY A 24 -14.45 19.75 -4.05
C GLY A 24 -13.51 18.59 -4.44
N ALA A 25 -12.29 18.51 -3.91
CA ALA A 25 -11.33 17.44 -4.18
C ALA A 25 -11.13 16.51 -2.98
N LEU A 26 -11.02 15.21 -3.26
CA LEU A 26 -10.68 14.20 -2.25
C LEU A 26 -9.23 14.35 -1.81
N ALA A 27 -8.95 14.05 -0.54
CA ALA A 27 -7.56 13.94 -0.10
C ALA A 27 -6.93 12.72 -0.77
N THR A 28 -5.67 12.83 -1.17
CA THR A 28 -4.96 11.74 -1.84
C THR A 28 -3.58 11.51 -1.27
N ALA A 29 -3.05 10.31 -1.48
CA ALA A 29 -1.65 10.03 -1.21
C ALA A 29 -1.06 9.09 -2.26
N THR A 30 0.17 9.37 -2.64
CA THR A 30 0.95 8.57 -3.59
C THR A 30 1.92 7.70 -2.81
N TYR A 31 1.96 6.41 -3.12
CA TYR A 31 2.83 5.44 -2.47
C TYR A 31 3.71 4.71 -3.49
N ARG A 32 4.94 4.43 -3.09
CA ARG A 32 5.72 3.33 -3.68
C ARG A 32 5.22 2.03 -3.07
N ALA A 33 4.61 1.19 -3.89
CA ALA A 33 4.10 -0.11 -3.51
C ALA A 33 5.07 -1.19 -4.00
N THR A 34 5.70 -1.90 -3.06
CA THR A 34 6.74 -2.89 -3.34
C THR A 34 6.35 -4.26 -2.77
N VAL A 35 6.52 -5.29 -3.59
CA VAL A 35 6.45 -6.69 -3.18
C VAL A 35 7.87 -7.26 -3.21
N PHE A 36 8.36 -7.71 -2.06
CA PHE A 36 9.61 -8.45 -1.96
C PHE A 36 9.33 -9.94 -1.83
N THR A 37 9.89 -10.73 -2.72
CA THR A 37 10.01 -12.19 -2.59
C THR A 37 11.47 -12.55 -2.31
N PRO A 38 11.83 -13.82 -2.06
CA PRO A 38 13.23 -14.22 -1.93
C PRO A 38 14.06 -13.85 -3.15
N ASP A 39 13.47 -14.02 -4.34
CA ASP A 39 14.19 -13.96 -5.60
C ASP A 39 14.03 -12.62 -6.34
N ALA A 40 12.94 -11.89 -6.07
CA ALA A 40 12.55 -10.73 -6.85
C ALA A 40 12.00 -9.57 -6.01
N GLU A 41 12.00 -8.40 -6.65
CA GLU A 41 11.37 -7.18 -6.15
C GLU A 41 10.50 -6.61 -7.25
N PHE A 42 9.24 -6.34 -6.94
CA PHE A 42 8.26 -5.78 -7.85
C PHE A 42 7.78 -4.46 -7.29
N THR A 43 7.87 -3.38 -8.07
CA THR A 43 7.51 -2.03 -7.60
C THR A 43 6.55 -1.36 -8.56
N ALA A 44 5.55 -0.68 -8.00
CA ALA A 44 4.63 0.21 -8.71
C ALA A 44 4.37 1.46 -7.89
N THR A 45 3.79 2.48 -8.53
CA THR A 45 3.27 3.67 -7.85
C THR A 45 1.77 3.53 -7.69
N ALA A 46 1.28 3.63 -6.46
CA ALA A 46 -0.13 3.59 -6.13
C ALA A 46 -0.65 4.98 -5.74
N THR A 47 -1.86 5.32 -6.16
CA THR A 47 -2.58 6.53 -5.71
C THR A 47 -3.79 6.10 -4.90
N LEU A 48 -3.90 6.59 -3.68
CA LEU A 48 -4.98 6.27 -2.75
C LEU A 48 -5.82 7.52 -2.51
N ARG A 49 -7.13 7.35 -2.38
CA ARG A 49 -8.10 8.43 -2.10
C ARG A 49 -8.89 8.13 -0.83
N ASP A 50 -9.24 9.17 -0.10
CA ASP A 50 -9.85 9.02 1.23
C ASP A 50 -11.33 8.58 1.21
N ASP A 51 -11.94 8.50 0.03
CA ASP A 51 -13.21 7.82 -0.22
C ASP A 51 -13.09 6.28 -0.26
N GLY A 52 -11.87 5.75 -0.08
CA GLY A 52 -11.60 4.31 -0.10
C GLY A 52 -11.27 3.75 -1.48
N THR A 53 -11.24 4.57 -2.53
CA THR A 53 -10.76 4.16 -3.85
C THR A 53 -9.23 4.23 -3.96
N PHE A 54 -8.68 3.46 -4.89
CA PHE A 54 -7.25 3.43 -5.15
C PHE A 54 -6.98 3.04 -6.60
N GLU A 55 -5.82 3.45 -7.10
CA GLU A 55 -5.24 3.03 -8.36
C GLU A 55 -3.89 2.38 -8.08
N LEU A 56 -3.72 1.14 -8.53
CA LEU A 56 -2.46 0.41 -8.49
C LEU A 56 -2.29 -0.29 -9.85
N PRO A 57 -1.34 0.13 -10.69
CA PRO A 57 -1.08 -0.56 -11.94
C PRO A 57 -0.46 -1.94 -11.69
N ALA A 58 -0.47 -2.79 -12.72
CA ALA A 58 0.14 -4.11 -12.64
C ALA A 58 1.62 -4.01 -12.21
N THR A 59 1.96 -4.61 -11.08
CA THR A 59 3.31 -4.57 -10.49
C THR A 59 4.32 -5.49 -11.19
N GLY A 60 3.84 -6.43 -12.01
CA GLY A 60 4.63 -7.54 -12.53
C GLY A 60 4.86 -8.69 -11.54
N ALA A 61 4.40 -8.55 -10.29
CA ALA A 61 4.37 -9.65 -9.32
C ALA A 61 3.35 -10.72 -9.74
N PRO A 62 3.50 -11.98 -9.26
CA PRO A 62 2.44 -12.98 -9.30
C PRO A 62 1.09 -12.42 -8.85
N GLU A 63 0.01 -12.87 -9.50
CA GLU A 63 -1.35 -12.33 -9.33
C GLU A 63 -1.79 -12.34 -7.86
N ASP A 64 -1.54 -13.44 -7.13
CA ASP A 64 -1.93 -13.59 -5.73
C ASP A 64 -1.20 -12.60 -4.79
N LEU A 65 0.02 -12.19 -5.17
CA LEU A 65 0.80 -11.18 -4.45
C LEU A 65 0.35 -9.77 -4.83
N HIS A 66 0.05 -9.54 -6.11
CA HIS A 66 -0.54 -8.29 -6.56
C HIS A 66 -1.88 -8.03 -5.87
N ASP A 67 -2.74 -9.04 -5.76
CA ASP A 67 -4.01 -8.96 -5.03
C ASP A 67 -3.82 -8.67 -3.54
N GLY A 68 -2.81 -9.30 -2.93
CA GLY A 68 -2.41 -9.01 -1.55
C GLY A 68 -2.03 -7.55 -1.35
N LEU A 69 -1.24 -6.99 -2.26
CA LEU A 69 -0.83 -5.58 -2.23
C LEU A 69 -2.01 -4.63 -2.49
N SER A 70 -2.86 -4.94 -3.48
CA SER A 70 -4.11 -4.23 -3.78
C SER A 70 -5.05 -4.17 -2.58
N MET A 71 -5.17 -5.27 -1.84
CA MET A 71 -5.96 -5.32 -0.62
C MET A 71 -5.39 -4.39 0.46
N GLN A 72 -4.06 -4.34 0.65
CA GLN A 72 -3.45 -3.39 1.58
C GLN A 72 -3.71 -1.93 1.17
N ALA A 73 -3.56 -1.60 -0.12
CA ALA A 73 -3.84 -0.25 -0.62
C ALA A 73 -5.30 0.17 -0.35
N ARG A 74 -6.25 -0.72 -0.62
CA ARG A 74 -7.68 -0.51 -0.33
C ARG A 74 -7.96 -0.26 1.16
N LEU A 75 -7.33 -1.03 2.05
CA LEU A 75 -7.52 -0.86 3.49
C LEU A 75 -6.97 0.48 3.99
N ILE A 76 -5.83 0.92 3.47
CA ILE A 76 -5.25 2.23 3.80
C ILE A 76 -6.18 3.35 3.32
N ALA A 77 -6.66 3.27 2.07
CA ALA A 77 -7.60 4.24 1.50
C ALA A 77 -8.86 4.37 2.35
N ARG A 78 -9.51 3.25 2.70
CA ARG A 78 -10.72 3.23 3.54
C ARG A 78 -10.51 3.77 4.95
N GLY A 79 -9.30 3.61 5.49
CA GLY A 79 -8.97 4.11 6.83
C GLY A 79 -8.67 5.61 6.88
N ALA A 80 -8.40 6.25 5.74
CA ALA A 80 -7.84 7.60 5.71
C ALA A 80 -8.78 8.67 6.25
N ALA A 81 -10.05 8.65 5.85
CA ALA A 81 -11.05 9.60 6.34
C ALA A 81 -11.21 9.51 7.87
N LYS A 82 -11.40 8.30 8.41
CA LYS A 82 -11.53 8.09 9.85
C LYS A 82 -10.29 8.51 10.63
N ARG A 83 -9.09 8.23 10.10
CA ARG A 83 -7.83 8.67 10.74
C ARG A 83 -7.75 10.18 10.86
N ARG A 84 -8.19 10.90 9.82
CA ARG A 84 -8.26 12.37 9.85
C ARG A 84 -9.25 12.88 10.89
N GLU A 85 -10.45 12.28 10.94
CA GLU A 85 -11.47 12.60 11.94
C GLU A 85 -10.94 12.38 13.37
N ASP A 86 -10.11 11.37 13.57
CA ASP A 86 -9.45 11.07 14.84
C ASP A 86 -8.26 12.00 15.17
N GLY A 87 -7.99 13.02 14.35
CA GLY A 87 -6.84 13.90 14.51
C GLY A 87 -5.49 13.22 14.26
N LEU A 88 -5.49 12.05 13.62
CA LEU A 88 -4.28 11.36 13.18
C LEU A 88 -3.94 11.81 11.75
N GLY A 89 -2.67 11.66 11.36
CA GLY A 89 -2.30 11.76 9.95
C GLY A 89 -3.11 10.75 9.12
N ALA A 90 -3.89 11.27 8.15
CA ALA A 90 -4.81 10.49 7.31
C ALA A 90 -4.09 9.30 6.66
N TRP A 91 -2.87 9.55 6.18
CA TRP A 91 -2.05 8.59 5.48
C TRP A 91 -0.92 8.09 6.38
N PRO A 92 -0.70 6.77 6.52
CA PRO A 92 0.49 6.25 7.18
C PRO A 92 1.74 6.51 6.34
N THR A 93 2.84 6.96 6.95
CA THR A 93 4.11 7.16 6.23
C THR A 93 4.63 5.86 5.60
N ARG A 94 4.48 4.74 6.31
CA ARG A 94 4.99 3.43 5.89
C ARG A 94 4.10 2.31 6.42
N VAL A 95 3.72 1.39 5.55
CA VAL A 95 2.97 0.17 5.89
C VAL A 95 3.78 -1.04 5.45
N LEU A 96 4.09 -1.92 6.40
CA LEU A 96 4.81 -3.16 6.16
C LEU A 96 3.92 -4.33 6.57
N ARG A 97 3.77 -5.31 5.67
CA ARG A 97 3.01 -6.53 5.92
C ARG A 97 3.77 -7.75 5.46
N TRP A 98 3.65 -8.81 6.24
CA TRP A 98 4.30 -10.08 5.99
C TRP A 98 3.27 -11.13 5.61
N ARG A 99 3.52 -11.86 4.54
CA ARG A 99 2.80 -13.08 4.16
C ARG A 99 3.79 -14.23 4.22
N GLY A 100 3.71 -15.00 5.31
CA GLY A 100 4.52 -16.20 5.46
C GLY A 100 4.17 -17.26 4.41
N PRO A 101 5.01 -18.30 4.26
CA PRO A 101 4.62 -19.49 3.51
C PRO A 101 3.29 -19.99 4.10
N GLY A 102 2.28 -20.16 3.25
CA GLY A 102 0.97 -20.65 3.69
C GLY A 102 1.16 -21.89 4.56
N ARG A 103 0.42 -21.97 5.68
CA ARG A 103 0.36 -23.24 6.42
C ARG A 103 -0.31 -24.24 5.49
N GLY A 104 0.48 -25.10 4.86
CA GLY A 104 0.00 -26.32 4.23
C GLY A 104 -0.67 -27.22 5.25
#